data_AF-A0A538E388-F1
#
_entry.id   AF-A0A538E388-F1
#
_cell.length_a   1.000
_cell.length_b   1.000
_cell.length_c   1.000
_cell.angle_alpha   90.00
_cell.angle_beta   90.00
_cell.angle_gamma   90.00
#
_symmetry.space_group_name_H-M   'P 1'
#
loop_
_entity.id
_entity.type
_entity.pdbx_description
1 polymer ?
#
loop_
_entity_poly.entity_id
_entity_poly.type
_entity_poly.pdbx_seq_one_letter_code
_entity_poly.pdbx_strand_id
1 'polypeptide(L)'
;MAQLGVVLVVLVSSVFGLVYFVKALTRLNDVATANDTLSFSDREIAAGNSIVVDQQAAYQARALIPHSESYRVVTGETVKDATPLTLPFVESWYRYFLMPRRPAADARWIVCYACDVSKLGGPYSVIWRDKNGISIGRLR
;
A
#
# COMPACT_ATOMS: atom_id res chain seq x y z
N MET A 1 -14.68 11.74 55.71
CA MET A 1 -15.37 11.73 54.40
C MET A 1 -14.39 11.74 53.22
N ALA A 2 -13.35 12.60 53.20
CA ALA A 2 -12.38 12.65 52.09
C ALA A 2 -11.60 11.34 51.83
N GLN A 3 -11.17 10.62 52.88
CA GLN A 3 -10.45 9.36 52.73
C GLN A 3 -11.28 8.25 52.06
N LEU A 4 -12.57 8.14 52.37
CA LEU A 4 -13.47 7.17 51.74
C LEU A 4 -13.65 7.46 50.24
N GLY A 5 -13.73 8.74 49.88
CA GLY A 5 -13.79 9.17 48.48
C GLY A 5 -12.52 8.81 47.69
N VAL A 6 -11.34 9.04 48.28
CA VAL A 6 -10.05 8.67 47.66
C VAL A 6 -9.94 7.16 47.47
N VAL A 7 -10.28 6.36 48.49
CA VAL A 7 -10.26 4.90 48.40
C VAL A 7 -11.21 4.40 47.30
N LEU A 8 -12.43 4.96 47.21
CA LEU A 8 -13.37 4.61 46.16
C LEU A 8 -12.82 4.91 44.77
N VAL A 9 -12.23 6.08 44.56
CA VAL A 9 -11.65 6.47 43.26
C VAL A 9 -10.50 5.54 42.87
N VAL A 10 -9.57 5.27 43.78
CA VAL A 10 -8.44 4.35 43.51
C VAL A 10 -8.94 2.96 43.16
N LEU A 11 -9.95 2.44 43.88
CA LEU A 11 -10.54 1.14 43.58
C LEU A 11 -11.20 1.12 42.21
N VAL A 12 -12.02 2.12 41.88
CA VAL A 12 -12.67 2.20 40.57
C VAL A 12 -11.62 2.29 39.46
N SER A 13 -10.64 3.19 39.56
CA SER A 13 -9.58 3.32 38.57
C SER A 13 -8.76 2.03 38.41
N SER A 14 -8.48 1.31 39.50
CA SER A 14 -7.75 0.03 39.45
C SER A 14 -8.55 -1.06 38.76
N VAL A 15 -9.86 -1.16 39.05
CA VAL A 15 -10.75 -2.13 38.40
C VAL A 15 -10.86 -1.83 36.90
N PHE A 16 -11.06 -0.57 36.52
CA PHE A 16 -11.06 -0.17 35.11
C PHE A 16 -9.72 -0.47 34.44
N GLY A 17 -8.61 -0.14 35.09
CA GLY A 17 -7.26 -0.45 34.61
C GLY A 17 -7.09 -1.95 34.32
N LEU A 18 -7.44 -2.82 35.27
CA LEU A 18 -7.34 -4.27 35.11
C LEU A 18 -8.22 -4.79 33.96
N VAL A 19 -9.48 -4.35 33.88
CA VAL A 19 -10.42 -4.80 32.84
C VAL A 19 -9.94 -4.37 31.44
N TYR A 20 -9.52 -3.12 31.29
CA TYR A 20 -9.05 -2.62 29.99
C TYR A 20 -7.68 -3.16 29.61
N PHE A 21 -6.82 -3.44 30.59
CA PHE A 21 -5.53 -4.09 30.34
C PHE A 21 -5.71 -5.50 29.76
N VAL A 22 -6.56 -6.33 30.37
CA VAL A 22 -6.88 -7.66 29.84
C VAL A 22 -7.47 -7.57 28.42
N LYS A 23 -8.43 -6.67 28.20
CA LYS A 23 -9.01 -6.45 26.86
C LYS A 23 -7.96 -6.01 25.84
N ALA A 24 -7.01 -5.16 26.23
CA ALA A 24 -5.94 -4.70 25.35
C ALA A 24 -5.00 -5.85 24.99
N LEU A 25 -4.64 -6.72 25.94
CA LEU A 25 -3.83 -7.90 25.69
C LEU A 25 -4.52 -8.89 24.73
N THR A 26 -5.82 -9.14 24.91
CA THR A 26 -6.58 -9.99 23.99
C THR A 26 -6.58 -9.40 22.58
N ARG A 27 -6.88 -8.10 22.43
CA ARG A 27 -6.85 -7.43 21.13
C ARG A 27 -5.47 -7.46 20.48
N LEU A 28 -4.41 -7.28 21.28
CA LEU A 28 -3.05 -7.38 20.79
C LEU A 28 -2.76 -8.78 20.26
N ASN A 29 -3.18 -9.83 20.97
CA ASN A 29 -3.04 -11.21 20.53
C ASN A 29 -3.84 -11.51 19.26
N ASP A 30 -5.06 -11.00 19.15
CA ASP A 30 -5.92 -11.18 17.98
C ASP A 30 -5.29 -10.52 16.74
N VAL A 31 -4.75 -9.30 16.89
CA VAL A 31 -4.03 -8.59 15.81
C VAL A 31 -2.74 -9.31 15.46
N ALA A 32 -1.98 -9.80 16.45
CA ALA A 32 -0.76 -10.56 16.22
C ALA A 32 -1.05 -11.85 15.44
N THR A 33 -2.11 -12.58 15.83
CA THR A 33 -2.56 -13.80 15.14
C THR A 33 -3.01 -13.49 13.72
N ALA A 34 -3.80 -12.43 13.52
CA ALA A 34 -4.22 -12.01 12.18
C ALA A 34 -3.01 -11.67 11.29
N ASN A 35 -2.02 -10.95 11.83
CA ASN A 35 -0.79 -10.64 11.11
C ASN A 35 0.05 -11.88 10.81
N ASP A 36 0.07 -12.87 11.71
CA ASP A 36 0.79 -14.11 11.48
C ASP A 36 0.14 -14.96 10.38
N THR A 37 -1.18 -14.89 10.23
CA THR A 37 -1.87 -15.58 9.12
C THR A 37 -1.67 -14.94 7.75
N LEU A 38 -1.06 -13.74 7.67
CA LEU A 38 -0.79 -13.07 6.40
C LEU A 38 0.25 -13.85 5.58
N SER A 39 -0.04 -14.02 4.28
CA SER A 39 0.91 -14.61 3.34
C SER A 39 2.15 -13.73 3.20
N PHE A 40 3.25 -14.30 2.70
CA PHE A 40 4.46 -13.52 2.40
C PHE A 40 4.13 -12.32 1.50
N SER A 41 3.29 -12.53 0.48
CA SER A 41 2.90 -11.47 -0.44
C SER A 41 2.10 -10.35 0.21
N ASP A 42 1.26 -10.69 1.19
CA ASP A 42 0.50 -9.69 1.96
C ASP A 42 1.43 -8.87 2.85
N ARG A 43 2.42 -9.53 3.47
CA ARG A 43 3.43 -8.87 4.31
C ARG A 43 4.34 -7.96 3.49
N GLU A 44 4.69 -8.38 2.27
CA GLU A 44 5.56 -7.61 1.37
C GLU A 44 4.90 -6.30 0.88
N ILE A 45 3.58 -6.29 0.69
CA ILE A 45 2.82 -5.09 0.28
C ILE A 45 2.11 -4.39 1.44
N ALA A 46 2.19 -4.89 2.67
CA ALA A 46 1.49 -4.33 3.84
C ALA A 46 1.67 -2.81 4.00
N ALA A 47 2.89 -2.30 3.78
CA ALA A 47 3.20 -0.86 3.84
C ALA A 47 2.58 -0.04 2.69
N GLY A 48 2.18 -0.70 1.60
CA GLY A 48 1.50 -0.14 0.44
C GLY A 48 -0.01 -0.27 0.45
N ASN A 49 -0.62 -1.05 1.35
CA ASN A 49 -2.07 -1.32 1.28
C ASN A 49 -2.96 -0.07 1.40
N SER A 50 -2.46 1.04 1.94
CA SER A 50 -3.17 2.33 1.99
C SER A 50 -2.97 3.18 0.73
N ILE A 51 -2.04 2.81 -0.15
CA ILE A 51 -1.58 3.58 -1.31
C ILE A 51 -1.90 2.84 -2.61
N VAL A 52 -1.54 1.55 -2.70
CA VAL A 52 -1.64 0.70 -3.88
C VAL A 52 -3.04 0.12 -3.96
N VAL A 53 -3.69 0.31 -5.10
CA VAL A 53 -5.05 -0.19 -5.34
C VAL A 53 -5.04 -1.67 -5.71
N ASP A 54 -3.99 -2.13 -6.39
CA ASP A 54 -3.89 -3.51 -6.85
C ASP A 54 -2.48 -4.09 -6.59
N GLN A 55 -2.42 -5.08 -5.70
CA GLN A 55 -1.19 -5.81 -5.40
C GLN A 55 -0.66 -6.59 -6.60
N GLN A 56 -1.55 -7.14 -7.42
CA GLN A 56 -1.20 -7.88 -8.64
C GLN A 56 -0.47 -6.97 -9.61
N ALA A 57 -0.90 -5.73 -9.77
CA ALA A 57 -0.21 -4.75 -10.61
C ALA A 57 1.23 -4.49 -10.15
N ALA A 58 1.48 -4.45 -8.84
CA ALA A 58 2.83 -4.30 -8.30
C ALA A 58 3.72 -5.51 -8.66
N TYR A 59 3.23 -6.73 -8.42
CA TYR A 59 3.97 -7.94 -8.76
C TYR A 59 4.21 -8.09 -10.26
N GLN A 60 3.23 -7.76 -11.10
CA GLN A 60 3.37 -7.81 -12.54
C GLN A 60 4.39 -6.78 -13.04
N ALA A 61 4.42 -5.58 -12.46
CA ALA A 61 5.44 -4.60 -12.81
C ALA A 61 6.85 -5.12 -12.46
N ARG A 62 7.00 -5.76 -11.30
CA ARG A 62 8.26 -6.39 -10.89
C ARG A 62 8.66 -7.55 -11.80
N ALA A 63 7.69 -8.36 -12.25
CA ALA A 63 7.95 -9.50 -13.12
C ALA A 63 8.30 -9.09 -14.56
N LEU A 64 7.64 -8.05 -15.09
CA LEU A 64 7.74 -7.67 -16.50
C LEU A 64 8.87 -6.69 -16.78
N ILE A 65 9.14 -5.74 -15.88
CA ILE A 65 10.17 -4.74 -16.08
C ILE A 65 11.53 -5.38 -15.75
N PRO A 66 12.54 -5.37 -16.64
CA PRO A 66 13.86 -5.90 -16.32
C PRO A 66 14.56 -5.14 -15.20
N HIS A 67 15.38 -5.81 -14.40
CA HIS A 67 16.12 -5.19 -13.28
C HIS A 67 17.08 -4.06 -13.71
N SER A 68 17.60 -4.12 -14.93
CA SER A 68 18.54 -3.14 -15.51
C SER A 68 17.87 -1.96 -16.21
N GLU A 69 16.55 -2.01 -16.40
CA GLU A 69 15.81 -0.98 -17.13
C GLU A 69 15.24 0.07 -16.17
N SER A 70 15.17 1.30 -16.65
CA SER A 70 14.45 2.37 -15.96
C SER A 70 12.96 2.29 -16.24
N TYR A 71 12.15 2.83 -15.34
CA TYR A 71 10.70 2.88 -15.51
C TYR A 71 10.15 4.24 -15.07
N ARG A 72 8.88 4.51 -15.36
CA ARG A 72 8.13 5.61 -14.75
C ARG A 72 6.73 5.17 -14.38
N VAL A 73 6.22 5.73 -13.31
CA VAL A 73 4.80 5.61 -12.95
C VAL A 73 4.10 6.84 -13.46
N VAL A 74 2.99 6.66 -14.17
CA VAL A 74 2.15 7.77 -14.63
C VAL A 74 0.77 7.54 -14.06
N THR A 75 0.26 8.50 -13.30
CA THR A 75 -1.04 8.43 -12.65
C THR A 75 -2.08 9.25 -13.42
N GLY A 76 -3.32 8.78 -13.47
CA GLY A 76 -4.47 9.56 -13.91
C GLY A 76 -5.56 9.63 -12.84
N GLU A 77 -6.59 10.43 -13.11
CA GLU A 77 -7.65 10.74 -12.13
C GLU A 77 -8.72 9.64 -12.01
N THR A 78 -8.71 8.64 -12.90
CA THR A 78 -9.80 7.65 -13.02
C THR A 78 -9.46 6.29 -12.41
N VAL A 79 -8.48 6.23 -11.51
CA VAL A 79 -8.15 5.00 -10.80
C VAL A 79 -9.35 4.58 -9.95
N LYS A 80 -9.86 3.38 -10.21
CA LYS A 80 -10.99 2.83 -9.45
C LYS A 80 -10.56 2.54 -8.01
N ASP A 81 -11.43 2.81 -7.04
CA ASP A 81 -11.22 2.50 -5.61
C ASP A 81 -9.96 3.15 -5.00
N ALA A 82 -9.50 4.27 -5.58
CA ALA A 82 -8.36 5.03 -5.07
C ALA A 82 -8.64 5.65 -3.69
N THR A 83 -7.63 5.62 -2.83
CA THR A 83 -7.67 6.36 -1.55
C THR A 83 -7.13 7.78 -1.76
N PRO A 84 -7.33 8.70 -0.79
CA PRO A 84 -6.67 10.00 -0.81
C PRO A 84 -5.13 9.94 -0.85
N LEU A 85 -4.54 8.80 -0.51
CA LEU A 85 -3.09 8.57 -0.50
C LEU A 85 -2.58 7.93 -1.80
N THR A 86 -3.46 7.33 -2.61
CA THR A 86 -3.04 6.61 -3.83
C THR A 86 -2.26 7.50 -4.79
N LEU A 87 -2.89 8.56 -5.33
CA LEU A 87 -2.25 9.38 -6.35
C LEU A 87 -0.99 10.11 -5.84
N PRO A 88 -0.97 10.70 -4.62
CA PRO A 88 0.22 11.40 -4.13
C PRO A 88 1.42 10.49 -3.86
N PHE A 89 1.21 9.21 -3.51
CA PHE A 89 2.26 8.35 -2.98
C PHE A 89 2.56 7.10 -3.80
N VAL A 90 1.73 6.73 -4.78
CA VAL A 90 1.91 5.49 -5.55
C VAL A 90 3.26 5.45 -6.27
N GLU A 91 3.71 6.56 -6.87
CA GLU A 91 5.02 6.61 -7.51
C GLU A 91 6.17 6.33 -6.53
N SER A 92 6.13 7.00 -5.37
CA SER A 92 7.14 6.83 -4.31
C SER A 92 7.15 5.41 -3.76
N TRP A 93 5.98 4.81 -3.61
CA TRP A 93 5.87 3.42 -3.18
C TRP A 93 6.45 2.45 -4.21
N TYR A 94 6.11 2.61 -5.50
CA TYR A 94 6.67 1.79 -6.58
C TYR A 94 8.19 1.94 -6.67
N ARG A 95 8.73 3.13 -6.40
CA ARG A 95 10.19 3.35 -6.31
C ARG A 95 10.86 2.48 -5.28
N TYR A 96 10.25 2.33 -4.11
CA TYR A 96 10.78 1.43 -3.10
C TYR A 96 10.61 -0.04 -3.53
N PHE A 97 9.42 -0.42 -3.97
CA PHE A 97 9.07 -1.81 -4.28
C PHE A 97 9.83 -2.40 -5.49
N LEU A 98 10.11 -1.57 -6.50
CA LEU A 98 10.73 -2.03 -7.75
C LEU A 98 12.26 -2.00 -7.76
N MET A 99 12.91 -1.60 -6.66
CA MET A 99 14.37 -1.66 -6.53
C MET A 99 14.88 -3.04 -6.97
N PRO A 100 15.97 -3.11 -7.75
CA PRO A 100 16.94 -2.05 -8.06
C PRO A 100 16.60 -1.15 -9.27
N ARG A 101 15.42 -1.30 -9.90
CA ARG A 101 15.02 -0.50 -11.08
C ARG A 101 14.98 0.97 -10.71
N ARG A 102 15.55 1.84 -11.55
CA ARG A 102 15.59 3.29 -11.28
C ARG A 102 14.45 4.02 -11.99
N PRO A 103 13.69 4.89 -11.30
CA PRO A 103 12.72 5.73 -11.98
C PRO A 103 13.42 6.78 -12.86
N ALA A 104 12.90 7.03 -14.06
CA ALA A 104 13.35 8.08 -14.95
C ALA A 104 12.18 8.67 -15.75
N ALA A 105 12.10 10.00 -15.87
CA ALA A 105 10.95 10.69 -16.46
C ALA A 105 10.69 10.33 -17.94
N ASP A 106 11.74 9.95 -18.66
CA ASP A 106 11.78 9.56 -20.07
C ASP A 106 11.83 8.02 -20.26
N ALA A 107 11.68 7.25 -19.18
CA ALA A 107 11.72 5.80 -19.25
C ALA A 107 10.65 5.23 -20.21
N ARG A 108 11.08 4.26 -21.03
CA ARG A 108 10.19 3.57 -21.97
C ARG A 108 9.25 2.60 -21.28
N TRP A 109 9.66 2.00 -20.15
CA TRP A 109 8.79 1.16 -19.34
C TRP A 109 7.87 2.02 -18.48
N ILE A 110 6.58 1.74 -18.55
CA ILE A 110 5.55 2.58 -17.92
C ILE A 110 4.62 1.70 -17.10
N VAL A 111 4.45 2.09 -15.84
CA VAL A 111 3.33 1.66 -14.99
C VAL A 111 2.27 2.76 -15.07
N CYS A 112 1.27 2.56 -15.92
CA CYS A 112 0.17 3.50 -16.12
C CYS A 112 -0.95 3.21 -15.12
N TYR A 113 -1.06 4.03 -14.08
CA TYR A 113 -2.08 3.96 -13.03
C TYR A 113 -3.30 4.78 -13.45
N ALA A 114 -4.18 4.20 -14.26
CA ALA A 114 -5.32 4.87 -14.91
C ALA A 114 -4.94 6.17 -15.67
N CYS A 115 -3.73 6.19 -16.24
CA CYS A 115 -3.25 7.33 -17.02
C CYS A 115 -3.84 7.36 -18.43
N ASP A 116 -3.79 8.54 -19.06
CA ASP A 116 -4.09 8.69 -20.47
C ASP A 116 -2.90 8.22 -21.33
N VAL A 117 -3.04 7.01 -21.91
CA VAL A 117 -1.97 6.40 -22.72
C VAL A 117 -1.62 7.21 -23.98
N SER A 118 -2.53 8.06 -24.47
CA SER A 118 -2.28 8.90 -25.64
C SER A 118 -1.26 10.01 -25.36
N LYS A 119 -1.08 10.37 -24.09
CA LYS A 119 -0.16 11.41 -23.61
C LYS A 119 1.22 10.87 -23.22
N LEU A 120 1.50 9.59 -23.46
CA LEU A 120 2.76 8.97 -23.04
C LEU A 120 3.95 9.29 -23.96
N GLY A 121 3.75 9.99 -25.08
CA GLY A 121 4.83 10.46 -25.94
C GLY A 121 5.33 9.46 -26.98
N GLY A 122 4.54 8.42 -27.30
CA GLY A 122 4.84 7.46 -28.36
C GLY A 122 3.88 6.27 -28.38
N PRO A 123 4.03 5.33 -29.33
CA PRO A 123 3.22 4.12 -29.38
C PRO A 123 3.45 3.26 -28.14
N TYR A 124 2.42 3.11 -27.30
CA TYR A 124 2.47 2.34 -26.08
C TYR A 124 1.96 0.91 -26.30
N SER A 125 2.87 -0.07 -26.13
CA SER A 125 2.53 -1.50 -26.20
C SER A 125 2.18 -2.00 -24.81
N VAL A 126 0.88 -2.21 -24.56
CA VAL A 126 0.38 -2.83 -23.33
C VAL A 126 0.79 -4.29 -23.29
N ILE A 127 1.43 -4.71 -22.20
CA ILE A 127 1.84 -6.11 -21.96
C ILE A 127 0.92 -6.74 -20.92
N TRP A 128 0.48 -5.96 -19.92
CA TRP A 128 -0.46 -6.39 -18.90
C TRP A 128 -1.43 -5.24 -18.55
N ARG A 129 -2.66 -5.59 -18.18
CA ARG A 129 -3.70 -4.65 -17.74
C ARG A 129 -4.69 -5.34 -16.81
N ASP A 130 -5.21 -4.60 -15.83
CA ASP A 130 -6.30 -5.04 -14.97
C ASP A 130 -7.62 -4.30 -15.21
N LYS A 131 -8.61 -4.62 -14.38
CA LYS A 131 -9.94 -4.01 -14.34
C LYS A 131 -10.00 -2.66 -13.61
N ASN A 132 -8.95 -2.27 -12.90
CA ASN A 132 -8.86 -1.03 -12.13
C ASN A 132 -8.31 0.15 -12.96
N GLY A 133 -7.98 -0.12 -14.24
CA GLY A 133 -7.40 0.86 -15.16
C GLY A 133 -5.87 0.90 -15.10
N ILE A 134 -5.23 -0.02 -14.38
CA ILE A 134 -3.77 -0.08 -14.31
C ILE A 134 -3.27 -0.91 -15.50
N SER A 135 -2.24 -0.42 -16.17
CA SER A 135 -1.58 -1.15 -17.25
C SER A 135 -0.08 -0.99 -17.20
N ILE A 136 0.62 -2.04 -17.64
CA ILE A 136 2.08 -2.10 -17.68
C ILE A 136 2.48 -2.39 -19.11
N GLY A 137 3.46 -1.64 -19.61
CA GLY A 137 3.86 -1.75 -20.99
C GLY A 137 5.12 -0.96 -21.28
N ARG A 138 5.45 -0.90 -22.57
CA ARG A 138 6.65 -0.23 -23.06
C ARG A 138 6.33 0.65 -24.27
N LEU A 139 6.94 1.83 -24.33
CA LEU A 139 6.99 2.65 -25.53
C LEU A 139 7.90 1.99 -26.57
N ARG A 140 7.46 2.00 -27.84
CA ARG A 140 8.24 1.53 -28.99
C ARG A 140 9.06 2.66 -29.60
#